data_AF-A0A800CY62-F1
#
_entry.id   AF-A0A800CY62-F1
#
_cell.length_a   1.000
_cell.length_b   1.000
_cell.length_c   1.000
_cell.angle_alpha   90.00
_cell.angle_beta   90.00
_cell.angle_gamma   90.00
#
_symmetry.space_group_name_H-M   'P 1'
#
loop_
_entity.id
_entity.type
_entity.pdbx_description
1 polymer ?
#
loop_
_entity_poly.entity_id
_entity_poly.type
_entity_poly.pdbx_seq_one_letter_code
_entity_poly.pdbx_strand_id
1 'polypeptide(L)'
;MNEKSPFALPHLEEIFQLLCRGRHVCAEDGNIYFALHDNAAAFGDLFTHLGFKMEVHSRDFYYFRGGKSLSARSEKMALFIFILMEHLDGQGEAVEEGILTKTFSIADLPHLGSRRYRSYMEEIGIADDDGLLNIVTNLEKFGFAQRKGDTFRFRSPVYRFFDICGAIVQKANESTTDEKEQVL
;
A
#
# COMPACT_ATOMS: atom_id res chain seq x y z
N MET A 1 23.62 -26.94 25.45
CA MET A 1 23.37 -25.68 24.72
C MET A 1 21.87 -25.50 24.70
N ASN A 2 21.35 -24.44 25.33
CA ASN A 2 19.91 -24.20 25.39
C ASN A 2 19.51 -23.57 24.04
N GLU A 3 19.13 -24.40 23.07
CA GLU A 3 18.65 -23.92 21.78
C GLU A 3 17.39 -23.09 22.03
N LYS A 4 17.49 -21.78 21.81
CA LYS A 4 16.31 -20.91 21.80
C LYS A 4 15.38 -21.47 20.74
N SER A 5 14.18 -21.84 21.16
CA SER A 5 13.12 -22.32 20.26
C SER A 5 13.05 -21.41 19.01
N PRO A 6 12.94 -21.95 17.79
CA PRO A 6 12.81 -21.15 16.57
C PRO A 6 11.56 -20.26 16.59
N PHE A 7 10.62 -20.52 17.52
CA PHE A 7 9.41 -19.74 17.75
C PHE A 7 9.57 -18.67 18.84
N ALA A 8 10.73 -18.55 19.49
CA ALA A 8 10.99 -17.54 20.52
C ALA A 8 11.32 -16.16 19.92
N LEU A 9 10.49 -15.72 18.94
CA LEU A 9 10.61 -14.44 18.27
C LEU A 9 9.74 -13.37 18.98
N PRO A 10 10.26 -12.15 19.18
CA PRO A 10 9.53 -11.09 19.86
C PRO A 10 8.27 -10.70 19.09
N HIS A 11 7.13 -10.56 19.79
CA HIS A 11 5.85 -10.17 19.19
C HIS A 11 5.34 -11.08 18.06
N LEU A 12 5.80 -12.34 17.98
CA LEU A 12 5.52 -13.25 16.86
C LEU A 12 4.03 -13.34 16.50
N GLU A 13 3.17 -13.59 17.50
CA GLU A 13 1.72 -13.73 17.26
C GLU A 13 1.12 -12.46 16.66
N GLU A 14 1.42 -11.30 17.25
CA GLU A 14 0.89 -10.01 16.83
C GLU A 14 1.36 -9.67 15.41
N ILE A 15 2.66 -9.81 15.14
CA ILE A 15 3.26 -9.61 13.81
C ILE A 15 2.57 -10.51 12.79
N PHE A 16 2.46 -11.81 13.07
CA PHE A 16 1.85 -12.76 12.15
C PHE A 16 0.40 -12.39 11.83
N GLN A 17 -0.39 -12.03 12.85
CA GLN A 17 -1.77 -11.62 12.65
C GLN A 17 -1.89 -10.32 11.84
N LEU A 18 -1.02 -9.33 12.05
CA LEU A 18 -1.02 -8.09 11.28
C LEU A 18 -0.71 -8.36 9.80
N LEU A 19 0.35 -9.13 9.52
CA LEU A 19 0.76 -9.47 8.15
C LEU A 19 -0.30 -10.33 7.44
N CYS A 20 -0.90 -11.30 8.12
CA CYS A 20 -2.00 -12.11 7.58
C CYS A 20 -3.23 -11.28 7.20
N ARG A 21 -3.50 -10.17 7.91
CA ARG A 21 -4.58 -9.22 7.56
C ARG A 21 -4.21 -8.31 6.38
N GLY A 22 -3.01 -8.46 5.83
CA GLY A 22 -2.47 -7.65 4.72
C GLY A 22 -1.88 -6.32 5.17
N ARG A 23 -1.72 -6.08 6.48
CA ARG A 23 -1.14 -4.83 6.98
C ARG A 23 0.34 -4.76 6.58
N HIS A 24 0.76 -3.57 6.17
CA HIS A 24 2.14 -3.21 5.95
C HIS A 24 2.68 -2.58 7.23
N VAL A 25 3.81 -3.11 7.71
CA VAL A 25 4.44 -2.70 8.96
C VAL A 25 5.67 -1.86 8.64
N CYS A 26 5.74 -0.62 9.12
CA CYS A 26 6.89 0.27 8.96
C CYS A 26 7.34 0.86 10.30
N ALA A 27 8.42 1.66 10.30
CA ALA A 27 9.03 2.22 11.51
C ALA A 27 8.04 2.88 12.50
N GLU A 28 6.98 3.49 11.98
CA GLU A 28 5.94 4.12 12.79
C GLU A 28 5.07 3.14 13.62
N ASP A 29 5.14 1.82 13.36
CA ASP A 29 4.52 0.78 14.20
C ASP A 29 5.39 0.40 15.43
N GLY A 30 6.53 1.08 15.64
CA GLY A 30 7.33 0.99 16.85
C GLY A 30 7.90 -0.41 17.11
N ASN A 31 7.67 -0.95 18.31
CA ASN A 31 8.26 -2.22 18.74
C ASN A 31 7.95 -3.39 17.81
N ILE A 32 6.77 -3.39 17.17
CA ILE A 32 6.38 -4.42 16.18
C ILE A 32 7.33 -4.39 14.98
N TYR A 33 7.63 -3.19 14.49
CA TYR A 33 8.57 -2.99 13.40
C TYR A 33 9.98 -3.39 13.80
N PHE A 34 10.48 -2.93 14.95
CA PHE A 34 11.86 -3.24 15.36
C PHE A 34 12.05 -4.74 15.63
N ALA A 35 11.05 -5.40 16.21
CA ALA A 35 11.05 -6.86 16.35
C ALA A 35 11.18 -7.57 15.00
N LEU A 36 10.38 -7.17 13.99
CA LEU A 36 10.47 -7.67 12.62
C LEU A 36 11.83 -7.36 11.98
N HIS A 37 12.31 -6.13 12.11
CA HIS A 37 13.52 -5.63 11.47
C HIS A 37 14.76 -6.34 11.97
N ASP A 38 14.94 -6.39 13.29
CA ASP A 38 16.12 -6.98 13.94
C ASP A 38 16.19 -8.51 13.75
N ASN A 39 15.06 -9.15 13.45
CA ASN A 39 14.93 -10.60 13.29
C ASN A 39 14.40 -11.01 11.91
N ALA A 40 14.56 -10.17 10.89
CA ALA A 40 13.90 -10.33 9.59
C ALA A 40 14.17 -11.69 8.94
N ALA A 41 15.40 -12.19 9.04
CA ALA A 41 15.77 -13.50 8.49
C ALA A 41 15.03 -14.65 9.18
N ALA A 42 14.92 -14.62 10.52
CA ALA A 42 14.25 -15.66 11.29
C ALA A 42 12.72 -15.64 11.08
N PHE A 43 12.12 -14.45 11.05
CA PHE A 43 10.71 -14.29 10.67
C PHE A 43 10.46 -14.78 9.23
N GLY A 44 11.33 -14.39 8.29
CA GLY A 44 11.23 -14.79 6.89
C GLY A 44 11.29 -16.31 6.71
N ASP A 45 12.22 -16.97 7.38
CA ASP A 45 12.36 -18.43 7.36
C ASP A 45 11.12 -19.12 7.94
N LEU A 46 10.67 -18.70 9.13
CA LEU A 46 9.48 -19.22 9.78
C LEU A 46 8.23 -19.07 8.90
N PHE A 47 8.00 -17.88 8.37
CA PHE A 47 6.82 -17.62 7.53
C PHE A 47 6.87 -18.38 6.21
N THR A 48 8.05 -18.57 5.63
CA THR A 48 8.23 -19.40 4.44
C THR A 48 7.82 -20.84 4.69
N HIS A 49 8.21 -21.43 5.84
CA HIS A 49 7.80 -22.78 6.23
C HIS A 49 6.29 -22.91 6.46
N LEU A 50 5.60 -21.81 6.80
CA LEU A 50 4.15 -21.74 6.96
C LEU A 50 3.41 -21.44 5.63
N GLY A 51 4.13 -21.31 4.52
CA GLY A 51 3.55 -21.04 3.20
C GLY A 51 3.28 -19.56 2.91
N PHE A 52 3.79 -18.65 3.74
CA PHE A 52 3.72 -17.20 3.51
C PHE A 52 5.03 -16.68 2.93
N LYS A 53 4.93 -15.66 2.09
CA LYS A 53 6.10 -14.93 1.60
C LYS A 53 6.13 -13.54 2.21
N MET A 54 7.00 -13.34 3.19
CA MET A 54 7.30 -12.01 3.74
C MET A 54 8.22 -11.28 2.79
N GLU A 55 7.85 -10.06 2.41
CA GLU A 55 8.66 -9.16 1.61
C GLU A 55 9.18 -8.02 2.49
N VAL A 56 10.42 -7.62 2.20
CA VAL A 56 11.01 -6.40 2.74
C VAL A 56 11.12 -5.41 1.58
N HIS A 57 10.46 -4.28 1.70
CA HIS A 57 10.54 -3.23 0.69
C HIS A 57 11.82 -2.40 0.85
N SER A 58 12.32 -1.81 -0.24
CA SER A 58 13.47 -0.89 -0.27
C SER A 58 13.28 0.42 0.51
N ARG A 59 12.09 0.62 1.09
CA ARG A 59 11.71 1.78 1.92
C ARG A 59 11.43 1.35 3.36
N ASP A 60 12.03 0.24 3.75
CA ASP A 60 12.04 -0.30 5.10
C ASP A 60 10.64 -0.51 5.69
N PHE A 61 9.81 -1.27 4.98
CA PHE A 61 8.55 -1.80 5.50
C PHE A 61 8.33 -3.25 5.07
N TYR A 62 7.52 -3.96 5.85
CA TYR A 62 7.30 -5.40 5.75
C TYR A 62 5.83 -5.71 5.45
N TYR A 63 5.58 -6.71 4.63
CA TYR A 63 4.24 -7.18 4.32
C TYR A 63 4.28 -8.62 3.80
N PHE A 64 3.13 -9.32 3.84
CA PHE A 64 2.99 -10.58 3.10
C PHE A 64 2.63 -10.31 1.64
N ARG A 65 3.36 -10.94 0.72
CA ARG A 65 3.03 -10.90 -0.71
C ARG A 65 1.64 -11.52 -0.91
N GLY A 66 0.71 -10.71 -1.44
CA GLY A 66 -0.61 -11.17 -1.81
C GLY A 66 -0.61 -12.15 -2.99
N GLY A 67 -1.76 -12.77 -3.23
CA GLY A 67 -2.00 -13.59 -4.42
C GLY A 67 -1.95 -12.78 -5.72
N LYS A 68 -2.10 -13.46 -6.86
CA LYS A 68 -2.01 -12.82 -8.19
C LYS A 68 -3.17 -11.86 -8.50
N SER A 69 -4.31 -11.99 -7.82
CA SER A 69 -5.49 -11.13 -8.02
C SER A 69 -5.63 -10.10 -6.90
N LEU A 70 -6.05 -8.89 -7.27
CA LEU A 70 -6.43 -7.86 -6.32
C LEU A 70 -7.80 -8.20 -5.72
N SER A 71 -7.98 -7.86 -4.45
CA SER A 71 -9.32 -7.86 -3.86
C SER A 71 -10.06 -6.58 -4.26
N ALA A 72 -11.39 -6.61 -4.31
CA ALA A 72 -12.20 -5.41 -4.56
C ALA A 72 -11.84 -4.26 -3.61
N ARG A 73 -11.46 -4.57 -2.36
CA ARG A 73 -11.00 -3.55 -1.39
C ARG A 73 -9.66 -2.93 -1.80
N SER A 74 -8.73 -3.74 -2.29
CA SER A 74 -7.43 -3.28 -2.79
C SER A 74 -7.59 -2.44 -4.05
N GLU A 75 -8.51 -2.80 -4.95
CA GLU A 75 -8.84 -2.03 -6.15
C GLU A 75 -9.36 -0.63 -5.80
N LYS A 76 -10.28 -0.53 -4.82
CA LYS A 76 -10.78 0.76 -4.33
C LYS A 76 -9.67 1.66 -3.79
N MET A 77 -8.75 1.10 -3.00
CA MET A 77 -7.60 1.85 -2.47
C MET A 77 -6.64 2.30 -3.57
N ALA A 78 -6.39 1.44 -4.57
CA ALA A 78 -5.53 1.77 -5.71
C ALA A 78 -6.13 2.91 -6.54
N LEU A 79 -7.40 2.82 -6.93
CA LEU A 79 -8.07 3.88 -7.69
C LEU A 79 -8.09 5.20 -6.92
N PHE A 80 -8.36 5.15 -5.61
CA PHE A 80 -8.29 6.33 -4.75
C PHE A 80 -6.91 6.99 -4.81
N ILE A 81 -5.84 6.23 -4.66
CA ILE A 81 -4.49 6.80 -4.69
C ILE A 81 -4.13 7.31 -6.09
N PHE A 82 -4.53 6.62 -7.16
CA PHE A 82 -4.24 7.05 -8.53
C PHE A 82 -4.93 8.38 -8.88
N ILE A 83 -6.19 8.56 -8.49
CA ILE A 83 -6.90 9.84 -8.66
C ILE A 83 -6.17 10.95 -7.89
N LEU A 84 -5.70 10.66 -6.67
CA LEU A 84 -4.97 11.65 -5.88
C LEU A 84 -3.62 12.00 -6.51
N MET A 85 -2.89 11.01 -7.01
CA MET A 85 -1.62 11.21 -7.73
C MET A 85 -1.82 12.06 -8.98
N GLU A 86 -2.83 11.74 -9.80
CA GLU A 86 -3.18 12.50 -11.00
C GLU A 86 -3.59 13.95 -10.66
N HIS A 87 -4.32 14.14 -9.57
CA HIS A 87 -4.72 15.47 -9.14
C HIS A 87 -3.52 16.33 -8.71
N LEU A 88 -2.56 15.76 -7.96
CA LEU A 88 -1.34 16.46 -7.55
C LEU A 88 -0.46 16.80 -8.76
N ASP A 89 -0.30 15.87 -9.70
CA ASP A 89 0.43 16.10 -10.96
C ASP A 89 -0.20 17.25 -11.76
N GLY A 90 -1.54 17.26 -11.86
CA GLY A 90 -2.29 18.33 -12.52
C GLY A 90 -2.15 19.72 -11.87
N GLN A 91 -1.70 19.80 -10.61
CA GLN A 91 -1.38 21.05 -9.94
C GLN A 91 0.09 21.50 -10.15
N GLY A 92 0.88 20.72 -10.90
CA GLY A 92 2.31 20.97 -11.11
C GLY A 92 3.17 20.57 -9.90
N GLU A 93 2.63 19.76 -8.98
CA GLU A 93 3.36 19.29 -7.81
C GLU A 93 4.12 18.00 -8.10
N ALA A 94 5.27 17.82 -7.47
CA ALA A 94 5.94 16.54 -7.47
C ALA A 94 5.10 15.51 -6.71
N VAL A 95 4.48 14.57 -7.44
CA VAL A 95 3.50 13.61 -6.90
C VAL A 95 4.02 12.85 -5.67
N GLU A 96 5.25 12.33 -5.73
CA GLU A 96 5.86 11.59 -4.62
C GLU A 96 5.99 12.48 -3.36
N GLU A 97 6.49 13.70 -3.53
CA GLU A 97 6.63 14.67 -2.43
C GLU A 97 5.27 15.06 -1.86
N GLY A 98 4.29 15.36 -2.71
CA GLY A 98 2.94 15.73 -2.30
C GLY A 98 2.26 14.62 -1.50
N ILE A 99 2.37 13.37 -1.93
CA ILE A 99 1.79 12.21 -1.22
C ILE A 99 2.45 12.02 0.15
N LEU A 100 3.77 12.17 0.26
CA LEU A 100 4.50 11.82 1.48
C LEU A 100 4.52 12.94 2.53
N THR A 101 4.43 14.20 2.11
CA THR A 101 4.62 15.35 3.02
C THR A 101 3.32 15.99 3.45
N LYS A 102 2.25 15.88 2.65
CA LYS A 102 0.99 16.56 2.94
C LYS A 102 0.13 15.81 3.95
N THR A 103 -0.65 16.61 4.67
CA THR A 103 -1.83 16.14 5.39
C THR A 103 -3.06 16.47 4.55
N PHE A 104 -3.90 15.48 4.32
CA PHE A 104 -5.11 15.58 3.51
C PHE A 104 -6.33 15.66 4.43
N SER A 105 -7.24 16.58 4.11
CA SER A 105 -8.57 16.65 4.71
C SER A 105 -9.54 15.85 3.85
N ILE A 106 -10.41 15.06 4.49
CA ILE A 106 -11.38 14.21 3.75
C ILE A 106 -12.34 15.09 2.93
N ALA A 107 -12.74 16.24 3.45
CA ALA A 107 -13.65 17.18 2.78
C ALA A 107 -13.03 17.82 1.53
N ASP A 108 -11.70 17.89 1.46
CA ASP A 108 -10.96 18.54 0.38
C ASP A 108 -10.44 17.53 -0.67
N LEU A 109 -10.90 16.27 -0.59
CA LEU A 109 -10.47 15.23 -1.51
C LEU A 109 -11.03 15.46 -2.92
N PRO A 110 -10.20 15.30 -3.97
CA PRO A 110 -10.63 15.59 -5.35
C PRO A 110 -11.61 14.56 -5.92
N HIS A 111 -11.72 13.39 -5.27
CA HIS A 111 -12.38 12.17 -5.79
C HIS A 111 -13.83 12.37 -6.23
N LEU A 112 -14.56 13.28 -5.59
CA LEU A 112 -15.96 13.59 -5.94
C LEU A 112 -16.14 15.00 -6.53
N GLY A 113 -15.04 15.75 -6.68
CA GLY A 113 -15.04 17.16 -7.10
C GLY A 113 -15.19 17.38 -8.60
N SER A 114 -14.81 16.41 -9.44
CA SER A 114 -15.00 16.47 -10.89
C SER A 114 -15.95 15.37 -11.39
N ARG A 115 -16.67 15.64 -12.48
CA ARG A 115 -17.55 14.63 -13.11
C ARG A 115 -16.77 13.36 -13.49
N ARG A 116 -15.54 13.52 -13.99
CA ARG A 116 -14.69 12.39 -14.40
C ARG A 116 -14.31 11.51 -13.22
N TYR A 117 -13.79 12.10 -12.14
CA TYR A 117 -13.42 11.34 -10.94
C TYR A 117 -14.63 10.71 -10.28
N ARG A 118 -15.74 11.43 -10.21
CA ARG A 118 -16.99 10.89 -9.68
C ARG A 118 -17.45 9.65 -10.44
N SER A 119 -17.42 9.65 -11.77
CA SER A 119 -17.78 8.47 -12.56
C SER A 119 -16.90 7.26 -12.24
N TYR A 120 -15.58 7.43 -12.09
CA TYR A 120 -14.69 6.34 -11.68
C TYR A 120 -15.00 5.83 -10.26
N MET A 121 -15.32 6.72 -9.32
CA MET A 121 -15.69 6.34 -7.95
C MET A 121 -17.05 5.61 -7.91
N GLU A 122 -18.02 6.05 -8.69
CA GLU A 122 -19.34 5.41 -8.80
C GLU A 122 -19.23 3.99 -9.35
N GLU A 123 -18.36 3.74 -10.35
CA GLU A 123 -18.11 2.40 -10.90
C GLU A 123 -17.63 1.40 -9.85
N ILE A 124 -16.87 1.87 -8.84
CA ILE A 124 -16.41 1.04 -7.71
C ILE A 124 -17.35 1.12 -6.49
N GLY A 125 -18.54 1.71 -6.66
CA GLY A 125 -19.58 1.81 -5.64
C GLY A 125 -19.26 2.81 -4.52
N ILE A 126 -18.68 3.95 -4.87
CA ILE A 126 -18.36 5.05 -3.95
C ILE A 126 -19.00 6.33 -4.49
N ALA A 127 -20.04 6.82 -3.82
CA ALA A 127 -20.86 7.93 -4.31
C ALA A 127 -20.78 9.19 -3.43
N ASP A 128 -20.27 9.07 -2.20
CA ASP A 128 -20.32 10.09 -1.16
C ASP A 128 -19.07 10.09 -0.28
N ASP A 129 -18.99 11.09 0.60
CA ASP A 129 -17.87 11.30 1.52
C ASP A 129 -17.74 10.15 2.54
N ASP A 130 -18.84 9.49 2.92
CA ASP A 130 -18.80 8.30 3.77
C ASP A 130 -18.09 7.13 3.07
N GLY A 131 -18.30 6.98 1.77
CA GLY A 131 -17.54 6.06 0.93
C GLY A 131 -16.04 6.38 0.90
N LEU A 132 -15.66 7.67 0.77
CA LEU A 132 -14.26 8.09 0.83
C LEU A 132 -13.63 7.82 2.21
N LEU A 133 -14.34 8.16 3.28
CA LEU A 133 -13.91 7.90 4.65
C LEU A 133 -13.68 6.40 4.90
N ASN A 134 -14.52 5.54 4.33
CA ASN A 134 -14.33 4.09 4.39
C ASN A 134 -13.05 3.64 3.67
N ILE A 135 -12.66 4.25 2.55
CA ILE A 135 -11.39 3.96 1.88
C ILE A 135 -10.23 4.41 2.75
N VAL A 136 -10.25 5.63 3.29
CA VAL A 136 -9.19 6.14 4.19
C VAL A 136 -9.05 5.27 5.44
N THR A 137 -10.16 4.82 6.02
CA THR A 137 -10.17 3.87 7.14
C THR A 137 -9.53 2.54 6.77
N ASN A 138 -9.73 2.06 5.55
CA ASN A 138 -9.05 0.86 5.07
C ASN A 138 -7.56 1.12 4.87
N LEU A 139 -7.16 2.23 4.25
CA LEU A 139 -5.75 2.62 4.10
C LEU A 139 -5.03 2.63 5.46
N GLU A 140 -5.67 3.16 6.50
CA GLU A 140 -5.17 3.11 7.88
C GLU A 140 -5.03 1.68 8.40
N LYS A 141 -6.07 0.85 8.28
CA LYS A 141 -6.06 -0.56 8.71
C LYS A 141 -4.95 -1.39 8.04
N PHE A 142 -4.67 -1.12 6.76
CA PHE A 142 -3.62 -1.78 6.01
C PHE A 142 -2.22 -1.15 6.19
N GLY A 143 -2.10 -0.10 7.01
CA GLY A 143 -0.82 0.52 7.36
C GLY A 143 -0.31 1.55 6.37
N PHE A 144 -1.11 1.92 5.35
CA PHE A 144 -0.75 2.91 4.34
C PHE A 144 -0.91 4.35 4.81
N ALA A 145 -1.78 4.60 5.79
CA ALA A 145 -2.09 5.93 6.28
C ALA A 145 -2.14 5.96 7.81
N GLN A 146 -2.02 7.17 8.36
CA GLN A 146 -2.36 7.48 9.75
C GLN A 146 -3.41 8.58 9.74
N ARG A 147 -4.52 8.37 10.45
CA ARG A 147 -5.61 9.34 10.54
C ARG A 147 -5.60 10.07 11.88
N LYS A 148 -6.02 11.33 11.85
CA LYS A 148 -6.22 12.18 13.03
C LYS A 148 -7.49 13.01 12.81
N GLY A 149 -8.61 12.55 13.37
CA GLY A 149 -9.92 13.13 13.12
C GLY A 149 -10.32 12.99 11.64
N ASP A 150 -10.60 14.12 11.00
CA ASP A 150 -11.02 14.21 9.59
C ASP A 150 -9.85 14.46 8.63
N THR A 151 -8.62 14.38 9.16
CA THR A 151 -7.39 14.50 8.37
C THR A 151 -6.59 13.21 8.41
N PHE A 152 -5.78 12.97 7.38
CA PHE A 152 -4.85 11.85 7.34
C PHE A 152 -3.57 12.22 6.60
N ARG A 153 -2.51 11.46 6.88
CA ARG A 153 -1.26 11.49 6.10
C ARG A 153 -0.91 10.08 5.68
N PHE A 154 -0.18 9.96 4.56
CA PHE A 154 0.36 8.67 4.16
C PHE A 154 1.59 8.31 5.00
N ARG A 155 1.85 7.01 5.04
CA ARG A 155 3.01 6.38 5.65
C ARG A 155 3.87 5.78 4.55
N SER A 156 5.12 5.40 4.87
CA SER A 156 6.03 4.82 3.87
C SER A 156 5.47 3.64 3.06
N PRO A 157 4.56 2.77 3.57
CA PRO A 157 3.97 1.72 2.75
C PRO A 157 3.23 2.19 1.49
N VAL A 158 2.87 3.48 1.39
CA VAL A 158 2.26 4.06 0.17
C VAL A 158 3.14 3.87 -1.07
N TYR A 159 4.45 3.67 -0.90
CA TYR A 159 5.37 3.33 -1.99
C TYR A 159 4.97 2.10 -2.80
N ARG A 160 4.19 1.18 -2.23
CA ARG A 160 3.62 0.05 -2.98
C ARG A 160 2.77 0.50 -4.17
N PHE A 161 2.08 1.63 -4.08
CA PHE A 161 1.27 2.13 -5.18
C PHE A 161 2.14 2.74 -6.28
N PHE A 162 3.24 3.41 -5.93
CA PHE A 162 4.23 3.89 -6.90
C PHE A 162 4.88 2.72 -7.68
N ASP A 163 5.24 1.62 -7.00
CA ASP A 163 5.78 0.43 -7.66
C ASP A 163 4.78 -0.17 -8.67
N ILE A 164 3.50 -0.21 -8.29
CA ILE A 164 2.44 -0.75 -9.15
C ILE A 164 2.31 0.11 -10.41
N CYS A 165 2.29 1.44 -10.27
CA CYS A 165 2.29 2.36 -11.40
C CYS A 165 3.52 2.13 -12.30
N GLY A 166 4.71 2.07 -11.72
CA GLY A 166 5.96 1.84 -12.46
C GLY A 166 5.94 0.52 -13.23
N ALA A 167 5.47 -0.56 -12.60
CA ALA A 167 5.35 -1.87 -13.25
C ALA A 167 4.32 -1.89 -14.39
N ILE A 168 3.22 -1.14 -14.29
CA ILE A 168 2.22 -1.02 -15.36
C ILE A 168 2.83 -0.28 -16.56
N VAL A 169 3.53 0.84 -16.32
CA VAL A 169 4.20 1.61 -17.37
C VAL A 169 5.28 0.79 -18.07
N GLN A 170 6.10 0.07 -17.30
CA GLN A 170 7.14 -0.79 -17.86
C GLN A 170 6.53 -1.86 -18.78
N LYS A 171 5.48 -2.56 -18.34
CA LYS A 171 4.80 -3.58 -19.15
C LYS A 171 4.21 -3.01 -20.44
N ALA A 172 3.61 -1.82 -20.38
CA ALA A 172 3.06 -1.16 -21.57
C ALA A 172 4.16 -0.82 -22.61
N ASN A 173 5.35 -0.41 -22.13
CA ASN A 173 6.49 -0.11 -22.98
C ASN A 173 7.15 -1.38 -23.58
N GLU A 174 7.16 -2.48 -22.84
CA GLU A 174 7.63 -3.78 -23.34
C GLU A 174 6.69 -4.31 -24.43
N SER A 175 5.37 -4.26 -24.24
CA SER A 175 4.39 -4.69 -25.24
C SER A 175 4.41 -3.88 -26.54
N THR A 176 4.79 -2.60 -26.48
CA THR A 176 4.89 -1.73 -27.68
C THR A 176 6.20 -1.89 -28.44
N THR A 177 7.20 -2.56 -27.85
CA THR A 177 8.48 -2.87 -28.50
C THR A 177 8.36 -4.19 -29.27
N ASP A 178 7.70 -5.20 -28.70
CA ASP A 178 7.44 -6.49 -29.37
C ASP A 178 6.58 -6.36 -30.64
N GLU A 179 5.63 -5.42 -30.67
CA GLU A 179 4.83 -5.14 -31.87
C GLU A 179 5.63 -4.46 -33.00
N LYS A 180 6.75 -3.79 -32.69
CA LYS A 180 7.61 -3.15 -33.70
C LYS A 180 8.65 -4.10 -34.27
N GLU A 181 9.13 -5.07 -33.50
CA GLU A 181 10.09 -6.08 -33.99
C GLU A 181 9.44 -7.19 -34.82
N GLN A 182 8.11 -7.42 -34.72
CA GLN A 182 7.41 -8.38 -35.58
C GLN A 182 7.00 -7.84 -36.96
N VAL A 183 7.27 -6.55 -37.23
CA VAL A 183 6.91 -5.88 -38.50
C VAL A 183 8.16 -5.57 -39.35
N LEU A 184 9.35 -6.07 -38.96
CA LEU A 184 10.61 -5.96 -39.70
C LEU A 184 11.12 -7.31 -40.19
#